data_AF-A0A7C6IQ44-F1
#
_entry.id   AF-A0A7C6IQ44-F1
#
_cell.length_a   1.000
_cell.length_b   1.000
_cell.length_c   1.000
_cell.angle_alpha   90.00
_cell.angle_beta   90.00
_cell.angle_gamma   90.00
#
_symmetry.space_group_name_H-M   'P 1'
#
loop_
_entity.id
_entity.type
_entity.pdbx_description
1 polymer ?
#
loop_
_entity_poly.entity_id
_entity_poly.type
_entity_poly.pdbx_seq_one_letter_code
_entity_poly.pdbx_strand_id
1 'polypeptide(L)'
;MVIETEKRLTKTQQEGKEIFETLRDELSAAGYKEKPVLVSALKANVVALLIAIPMIMILYSFYEFVHEDTGQTSISMTGMLLLAFFVSIVIHELIHGISFALFTKEGWKSIKFGVIWKVVTPYCTCREPLPRNQYLVIDHPYLVGCVAFQKTNID
;
A
#
# COMPACT_ATOMS: atom_id res chain seq x y z
N MET A 1 19.44 -12.30 13.27
CA MET A 1 18.83 -11.79 14.51
C MET A 1 17.46 -12.42 14.61
N VAL A 2 17.40 -13.56 15.28
CA VAL A 2 16.15 -14.26 15.64
C VAL A 2 15.60 -13.53 16.85
N ILE A 3 14.35 -13.06 16.76
CA ILE A 3 13.32 -12.91 17.81
C ILE A 3 12.22 -12.07 17.16
N GLU A 4 11.18 -12.72 16.64
CA GLU A 4 9.82 -12.29 16.97
C GLU A 4 8.92 -13.52 16.99
N THR A 5 8.24 -13.65 18.12
CA THR A 5 7.46 -14.78 18.58
C THR A 5 6.38 -15.22 17.59
N GLU A 6 6.13 -16.52 17.53
CA GLU A 6 4.95 -17.13 16.90
C GLU A 6 3.65 -16.62 17.54
N LYS A 7 3.25 -15.38 17.26
CA LYS A 7 1.85 -15.02 17.34
C LYS A 7 1.15 -15.81 16.24
N ARG A 8 0.19 -16.66 16.62
CA ARG A 8 -0.72 -17.29 15.66
C ARG A 8 -1.28 -16.20 14.75
N LEU A 9 -1.02 -16.34 13.45
CA LEU A 9 -1.61 -15.50 12.42
C LEU A 9 -3.12 -15.44 12.63
N THR A 10 -3.73 -14.28 12.41
CA THR A 10 -5.21 -14.22 12.37
C THR A 10 -5.72 -15.08 11.22
N LYS A 11 -6.96 -15.56 11.29
CA LYS A 11 -7.56 -16.36 10.19
C LYS A 11 -7.39 -15.67 8.83
N THR A 12 -7.62 -14.36 8.81
CA THR A 12 -7.46 -13.49 7.64
C THR A 12 -6.03 -13.42 7.09
N GLN A 13 -5.02 -13.52 7.96
CA GLN A 13 -3.61 -13.59 7.58
C GLN A 13 -3.21 -15.00 7.12
N GLN A 14 -3.78 -16.04 7.73
CA GLN A 14 -3.60 -17.43 7.32
C GLN A 14 -4.14 -17.66 5.90
N GLU A 15 -5.38 -17.25 5.65
CA GLU A 15 -5.99 -17.29 4.30
C GLU A 15 -5.14 -16.54 3.27
N GLY A 16 -4.60 -15.37 3.64
CA GLY A 16 -3.72 -14.60 2.76
C GLY A 16 -2.43 -15.34 2.43
N LYS A 17 -1.86 -16.03 3.42
CA LYS A 17 -0.66 -16.87 3.25
C LYS A 17 -0.95 -18.06 2.33
N GLU A 18 -2.06 -18.76 2.53
CA GLU A 18 -2.46 -19.91 1.71
C GLU A 18 -2.68 -19.53 0.23
N ILE A 19 -3.34 -18.40 -0.03
CA ILE A 19 -3.51 -17.86 -1.38
C ILE A 19 -2.15 -17.55 -2.02
N PHE A 20 -1.25 -16.92 -1.28
CA PHE A 20 0.09 -16.58 -1.78
C PHE A 20 0.92 -17.84 -2.09
N GLU A 21 0.90 -18.84 -1.21
CA GLU A 21 1.62 -20.10 -1.40
C GLU A 21 1.09 -20.85 -2.63
N THR A 22 -0.23 -20.92 -2.79
CA THR A 22 -0.86 -21.53 -3.98
C THR A 22 -0.42 -20.82 -5.27
N LEU A 23 -0.48 -19.49 -5.29
CA LEU A 23 -0.09 -18.69 -6.45
C LEU A 23 1.40 -18.84 -6.78
N ARG A 24 2.27 -18.88 -5.76
CA ARG A 24 3.70 -19.10 -5.92
C ARG A 24 3.98 -20.46 -6.57
N ASP A 25 3.28 -21.50 -6.14
CA ASP A 25 3.47 -22.86 -6.63
C ASP A 25 2.98 -22.99 -8.08
N GLU A 26 1.84 -22.37 -8.43
CA GLU A 26 1.34 -22.26 -9.82
C GLU A 26 2.33 -21.54 -10.74
N LEU A 27 2.84 -20.37 -10.32
CA LEU A 27 3.82 -19.61 -11.09
C LEU A 27 5.14 -20.37 -11.24
N SER A 28 5.57 -21.07 -10.20
CA SER A 28 6.77 -21.91 -10.24
C SER A 28 6.62 -23.07 -11.23
N ALA A 29 5.45 -23.74 -11.22
CA ALA A 29 5.13 -24.79 -12.20
C ALA A 29 5.06 -24.25 -13.64
N ALA A 30 4.65 -22.99 -13.82
CA ALA A 30 4.66 -22.29 -15.11
C ALA A 30 6.06 -21.77 -15.55
N GLY A 31 7.13 -22.09 -14.80
CA GLY A 31 8.51 -21.73 -15.13
C GLY A 31 8.91 -20.31 -14.72
N TYR A 32 8.24 -19.72 -13.72
CA TYR A 32 8.67 -18.46 -13.12
C TYR A 32 9.57 -18.71 -11.92
N LYS A 33 10.59 -17.86 -11.75
CA LYS A 33 11.41 -17.78 -10.53
C LYS A 33 10.99 -16.59 -9.69
N GLU A 34 10.86 -16.84 -8.40
CA GLU A 34 10.61 -15.82 -7.39
C GLU A 34 11.83 -14.90 -7.26
N LYS A 35 11.57 -13.60 -7.19
CA LYS A 35 12.54 -12.55 -6.89
C LYS A 35 11.94 -11.66 -5.80
N PRO A 36 12.44 -11.75 -4.54
CA PRO A 36 11.94 -10.90 -3.48
C PRO A 36 12.29 -9.44 -3.78
N VAL A 37 11.26 -8.59 -3.87
CA VAL A 37 11.40 -7.13 -4.01
C VAL A 37 10.88 -6.50 -2.72
N LEU A 38 11.56 -6.81 -1.63
CA LEU A 38 11.17 -6.35 -0.30
C LEU A 38 11.82 -5.00 -0.02
N VAL A 39 10.99 -3.99 0.22
CA VAL A 39 11.42 -2.74 0.84
C VAL A 39 11.21 -2.87 2.34
N SER A 40 12.21 -2.50 3.14
CA SER A 40 12.09 -2.52 4.59
C SER A 40 11.02 -1.52 5.04
N ALA A 41 10.27 -1.85 6.10
CA ALA A 41 9.23 -0.97 6.66
C ALA A 41 9.79 0.43 7.01
N LEU A 42 11.04 0.50 7.50
CA LEU A 42 11.71 1.77 7.77
C LEU A 42 11.87 2.62 6.50
N LYS A 43 12.36 2.02 5.41
CA LYS A 43 12.53 2.73 4.13
C LYS A 43 11.19 3.19 3.56
N ALA A 44 10.16 2.33 3.64
CA ALA A 44 8.80 2.67 3.24
C ALA A 44 8.27 3.89 4.01
N ASN A 45 8.40 3.90 5.34
CA ASN A 45 7.92 5.00 6.18
C ASN A 45 8.67 6.31 5.92
N VAL A 46 9.99 6.26 5.69
CA VAL A 46 10.78 7.45 5.33
C VAL A 46 10.30 8.05 4.01
N VAL A 47 10.09 7.23 2.99
CA VAL A 47 9.58 7.68 1.69
C VAL A 47 8.16 8.23 1.82
N ALA A 48 7.29 7.56 2.59
CA ALA A 48 5.94 8.05 2.88
C ALA A 48 5.96 9.43 3.55
N LEU A 49 6.86 9.65 4.52
CA LEU A 49 7.02 10.95 5.18
C LEU A 49 7.50 12.03 4.21
N LEU A 50 8.48 11.71 3.34
CA LEU A 50 9.00 12.64 2.34
C LEU A 50 7.93 13.10 1.33
N ILE A 51 6.90 12.29 1.09
CA ILE A 51 5.80 12.63 0.18
C ILE A 51 4.63 13.28 0.93
N ALA A 52 4.36 12.84 2.16
CA ALA A 52 3.35 13.44 3.02
C ALA A 52 3.66 14.90 3.34
N ILE A 53 4.93 15.26 3.58
CA ILE A 53 5.32 16.64 3.91
C ILE A 53 4.92 17.64 2.80
N PRO A 54 5.34 17.47 1.53
CA PRO A 54 4.89 18.33 0.44
C PRO A 54 3.37 18.40 0.30
N MET A 55 2.67 17.27 0.48
CA MET A 55 1.21 17.22 0.38
C MET A 55 0.54 18.04 1.50
N ILE A 56 1.03 17.92 2.74
CA ILE A 56 0.56 18.72 3.88
C ILE A 56 0.81 20.21 3.61
N MET A 57 1.98 20.58 3.09
CA MET A 57 2.30 21.96 2.74
C MET A 57 1.36 22.53 1.67
N ILE A 58 1.02 21.75 0.64
CA ILE A 58 0.07 22.15 -0.41
C ILE A 58 -1.33 22.33 0.18
N LEU A 59 -1.81 21.38 0.99
CA LEU A 59 -3.12 21.47 1.64
C LEU A 59 -3.22 22.67 2.57
N TYR A 60 -2.16 22.93 3.35
CA TYR A 60 -2.08 24.11 4.22
C TYR A 60 -2.07 25.41 3.40
N SER A 61 -1.31 25.46 2.30
CA SER A 61 -1.27 26.64 1.42
C SER A 61 -2.61 26.90 0.72
N PHE A 62 -3.28 25.85 0.25
CA PHE A 62 -4.62 25.96 -0.33
C PHE A 62 -5.65 26.43 0.70
N TYR A 63 -5.54 25.96 1.94
CA TYR A 63 -6.39 26.40 3.03
C TYR A 63 -6.27 27.91 3.29
N GLU A 64 -5.04 28.40 3.46
CA GLU A 64 -4.73 29.84 3.65
C GLU A 64 -5.20 30.68 2.45
N PHE A 65 -5.16 30.13 1.23
CA PHE A 65 -5.69 30.81 0.05
C PHE A 65 -7.23 30.93 0.04
N VAL A 66 -7.94 29.92 0.55
CA VAL A 66 -9.42 29.90 0.60
C VAL A 66 -9.97 30.70 1.79
N HIS A 67 -9.22 30.76 2.89
CA HIS A 67 -9.60 31.49 4.09
C HIS A 67 -8.75 32.76 4.20
N GLU A 68 -9.27 33.89 3.71
CA GLU A 68 -8.69 35.20 4.00
C GLU A 68 -8.79 35.47 5.52
N ASP A 69 -7.64 35.50 6.21
CA ASP A 69 -7.48 35.72 7.67
C ASP A 69 -7.93 34.54 8.56
N THR A 70 -7.11 34.00 9.47
CA THR A 70 -6.28 34.65 10.49
C THR A 70 -5.14 33.69 10.85
N GLY A 71 -3.91 34.19 11.02
CA GLY A 71 -2.71 33.42 11.39
C GLY A 71 -2.73 32.79 12.79
N GLN A 72 -3.89 32.35 13.28
CA GLN A 72 -4.09 31.64 14.53
C GLN A 72 -4.66 30.24 14.27
N THR A 73 -3.87 29.20 14.52
CA THR A 73 -4.35 27.82 14.59
C THR A 73 -5.28 27.66 15.79
N SER A 74 -6.59 27.77 15.56
CA SER A 74 -7.58 27.39 16.56
C SER A 74 -7.64 25.88 16.74
N ILE A 75 -8.11 25.40 17.89
CA ILE A 75 -8.34 23.96 18.13
C ILE A 75 -9.28 23.36 17.06
N SER A 76 -10.21 24.16 16.54
CA SER A 76 -11.11 23.79 15.44
C SER A 76 -10.34 23.54 14.12
N MET A 77 -9.35 24.39 13.82
CA MET A 77 -8.50 24.27 12.63
C MET A 77 -7.65 22.99 12.66
N THR A 78 -6.98 22.70 13.78
CA THR A 78 -6.18 21.48 13.93
C THR A 78 -7.05 20.22 13.78
N GLY A 79 -8.27 20.24 14.33
CA GLY A 79 -9.23 19.14 14.18
C GLY A 79 -9.63 18.89 12.72
N MET A 80 -9.86 19.95 11.95
CA MET A 80 -10.25 19.84 10.53
C MET A 80 -9.11 19.32 9.65
N LEU A 81 -7.87 19.79 9.87
CA LEU A 81 -6.69 19.30 9.15
C LEU A 81 -6.40 17.83 9.46
N LEU A 82 -6.54 17.41 10.73
CA LEU A 82 -6.41 16.00 11.10
C LEU A 82 -7.48 15.13 10.44
N LEU A 83 -8.74 15.60 10.40
CA LEU A 83 -9.81 14.89 9.71
C LEU A 83 -9.50 14.75 8.21
N ALA A 84 -9.09 15.85 7.56
CA ALA A 84 -8.71 15.84 6.15
C ALA A 84 -7.55 14.87 5.86
N PHE A 85 -6.55 14.81 6.76
CA PHE A 85 -5.45 13.87 6.66
C PHE A 85 -5.91 12.40 6.71
N PHE A 86 -6.76 12.04 7.68
CA PHE A 86 -7.31 10.67 7.76
C PHE A 86 -8.19 10.32 6.56
N VAL A 87 -9.01 11.26 6.08
CA VAL A 87 -9.82 11.08 4.86
C VAL A 87 -8.90 10.87 3.64
N SER A 88 -7.82 11.65 3.53
CA SER A 88 -6.83 11.49 2.47
C SER A 88 -6.17 10.11 2.47
N ILE A 89 -5.91 9.51 3.64
CA ILE A 89 -5.40 8.14 3.75
C ILE A 89 -6.40 7.14 3.16
N VAL A 90 -7.67 7.26 3.52
CA VAL A 90 -8.73 6.36 2.99
C VAL A 90 -8.84 6.50 1.47
N ILE A 91 -8.81 7.74 0.96
CA ILE A 91 -8.85 8.01 -0.49
C ILE A 91 -7.62 7.40 -1.18
N HIS A 92 -6.43 7.52 -0.59
CA HIS A 92 -5.19 6.96 -1.13
C HIS A 92 -5.30 5.45 -1.33
N GLU A 93 -5.74 4.73 -0.29
CA GLU A 93 -5.93 3.28 -0.41
C GLU A 93 -7.03 2.94 -1.43
N LEU A 94 -8.14 3.67 -1.46
CA LEU A 94 -9.20 3.44 -2.44
C LEU A 94 -8.71 3.60 -3.88
N ILE A 95 -7.83 4.58 -4.16
CA ILE A 95 -7.22 4.75 -5.48
C ILE A 95 -6.40 3.52 -5.85
N HIS A 96 -5.61 2.97 -4.92
CA HIS A 96 -4.88 1.71 -5.14
C HIS A 96 -5.83 0.56 -5.45
N GLY A 97 -6.91 0.41 -4.67
CA GLY A 97 -7.86 -0.68 -4.87
C GLY A 97 -8.65 -0.58 -6.18
N ILE A 98 -9.10 0.61 -6.56
CA ILE A 98 -9.73 0.86 -7.87
C ILE A 98 -8.74 0.51 -8.97
N SER A 99 -7.51 1.01 -8.87
CA SER A 99 -6.48 0.79 -9.87
C SER A 99 -6.18 -0.70 -10.01
N PHE A 100 -5.95 -1.43 -8.92
CA PHE A 100 -5.76 -2.89 -8.97
C PHE A 100 -6.99 -3.61 -9.53
N ALA A 101 -8.20 -3.25 -9.12
CA ALA A 101 -9.43 -3.89 -9.60
C ALA A 101 -9.64 -3.74 -11.12
N LEU A 102 -9.07 -2.72 -11.76
CA LEU A 102 -9.14 -2.55 -13.21
C LEU A 102 -8.21 -3.50 -13.98
N PHE A 103 -7.18 -4.04 -13.31
CA PHE A 103 -6.17 -4.89 -13.93
C PHE A 103 -6.26 -6.37 -13.50
N THR A 104 -7.12 -6.70 -12.53
CA THR A 104 -7.39 -8.07 -12.10
C THR A 104 -8.53 -8.71 -12.89
N LYS A 105 -8.56 -10.05 -12.94
CA LYS A 105 -9.62 -10.80 -13.61
C LYS A 105 -10.91 -10.79 -12.80
N GLU A 106 -10.81 -10.94 -11.47
CA GLU A 106 -11.98 -10.94 -10.56
C GLU A 106 -12.32 -9.54 -10.01
N GLY A 107 -11.64 -8.50 -10.51
CA GLY A 107 -11.90 -7.11 -10.15
C GLY A 107 -11.78 -6.85 -8.65
N TRP A 108 -12.82 -6.24 -8.08
CA TRP A 108 -12.88 -5.84 -6.66
C TRP A 108 -12.80 -7.03 -5.69
N LYS A 109 -13.15 -8.26 -6.11
CA LYS A 109 -13.07 -9.46 -5.25
C LYS A 109 -11.63 -9.81 -4.89
N SER A 110 -10.68 -9.40 -5.73
CA SER A 110 -9.24 -9.65 -5.52
C SER A 110 -8.58 -8.59 -4.67
N ILE A 111 -9.30 -7.56 -4.26
CA ILE A 111 -8.78 -6.43 -3.49
C ILE A 111 -9.07 -6.62 -2.01
N LYS A 112 -8.06 -6.37 -1.18
CA LYS A 112 -8.19 -6.45 0.28
C LYS A 112 -7.50 -5.27 0.94
N PHE A 113 -8.29 -4.52 1.71
CA PHE A 113 -7.81 -3.42 2.54
C PHE A 113 -7.54 -3.89 3.97
N GLY A 114 -6.61 -3.22 4.63
CA GLY A 114 -6.39 -3.39 6.06
C GLY A 114 -5.43 -2.36 6.62
N VAL A 115 -5.12 -2.50 7.91
CA VAL A 115 -4.15 -1.66 8.61
C VAL A 115 -3.25 -2.56 9.44
N ILE A 116 -1.94 -2.39 9.28
CA ILE A 116 -0.94 -3.00 10.15
C ILE A 116 -0.76 -2.09 11.36
N TRP A 117 -1.60 -2.27 12.38
CA TRP A 117 -1.65 -1.40 13.57
C TRP A 117 -0.32 -1.24 14.31
N LYS A 118 0.57 -2.26 14.27
CA LYS A 118 1.89 -2.20 14.90
C LYS A 118 2.77 -1.07 14.35
N VAL A 119 2.60 -0.74 13.07
CA VAL A 119 3.37 0.30 12.36
C VAL A 119 2.46 1.39 11.77
N VAL A 120 1.16 1.33 12.08
CA VAL A 120 0.12 2.27 11.62
C VAL A 120 0.15 2.45 10.09
N THR A 121 0.35 1.35 9.37
CA THR A 121 0.46 1.36 7.91
C THR A 121 -0.83 0.81 7.31
N PRO A 122 -1.69 1.65 6.73
CA PRO A 122 -2.78 1.17 5.90
C PRO A 122 -2.20 0.43 4.68
N TYR A 123 -2.95 -0.52 4.15
CA TYR A 123 -2.54 -1.23 2.95
C TYR A 123 -3.74 -1.62 2.09
N CYS A 124 -3.46 -1.73 0.80
CA CYS A 124 -4.31 -2.33 -0.21
C CYS A 124 -3.51 -3.45 -0.89
N THR A 125 -4.03 -4.68 -0.83
CA THR A 125 -3.39 -5.86 -1.43
C THR A 125 -4.22 -6.45 -2.55
N CYS A 126 -3.55 -6.91 -3.60
CA CYS A 126 -4.13 -7.65 -4.72
C CYS A 126 -3.81 -9.14 -4.55
N ARG A 127 -4.83 -10.00 -4.65
CA ARG A 127 -4.71 -11.47 -4.54
C ARG A 127 -4.43 -12.18 -5.86
N GLU A 128 -4.28 -11.43 -6.94
CA GLU A 128 -3.96 -11.95 -8.27
C GLU A 128 -2.58 -11.46 -8.73
N PRO A 129 -1.87 -12.26 -9.55
CA PRO A 129 -0.61 -11.84 -10.15
C PRO A 129 -0.85 -10.73 -11.18
N LEU A 130 -0.20 -9.59 -10.99
CA LEU A 130 -0.22 -8.48 -11.95
C LEU A 130 1.08 -8.45 -12.76
N PRO A 131 1.02 -8.18 -14.08
CA PRO A 131 2.21 -7.95 -14.86
C PRO A 131 2.91 -6.66 -14.43
N ARG A 132 4.25 -6.64 -14.53
CA ARG A 132 5.11 -5.57 -14.01
C ARG A 132 4.70 -4.17 -14.48
N ASN A 133 4.31 -4.02 -15.74
CA ASN A 133 3.93 -2.74 -16.31
C ASN A 133 2.65 -2.17 -15.68
N GLN A 134 1.65 -3.01 -15.42
CA GLN A 134 0.42 -2.60 -14.75
C GLN A 134 0.70 -2.26 -13.29
N TYR A 135 1.46 -3.11 -12.60
CA TYR A 135 1.84 -2.85 -11.21
C TYR A 135 2.60 -1.53 -11.04
N LEU A 136 3.54 -1.21 -11.94
CA LEU A 136 4.29 0.05 -11.89
C LEU A 136 3.44 1.28 -12.14
N VAL A 137 2.35 1.20 -12.91
CA VAL A 137 1.47 2.36 -13.12
C VAL A 137 0.64 2.65 -11.87
N ILE A 138 0.31 1.60 -11.11
CA ILE A 138 -0.56 1.68 -9.94
C ILE A 138 0.22 2.13 -8.70
N ASP A 139 1.44 1.62 -8.53
CA ASP A 139 2.17 1.70 -7.27
C ASP A 139 3.48 2.51 -7.33
N HIS A 140 3.66 3.37 -8.34
CA HIS A 140 4.85 4.24 -8.39
C HIS A 140 4.68 5.40 -7.38
N PRO A 141 5.43 5.49 -6.25
CA PRO A 141 6.75 4.93 -5.92
C PRO A 141 6.79 4.00 -4.68
N TYR A 142 5.68 3.39 -4.28
CA TYR A 142 5.53 2.67 -3.01
C TYR A 142 5.52 1.15 -3.17
N LEU A 143 6.61 0.58 -3.66
CA LEU A 143 6.86 -0.87 -3.61
C LEU A 143 7.01 -1.38 -2.16
N VAL A 144 5.95 -1.32 -1.35
CA VAL A 144 5.97 -1.75 0.05
C VAL A 144 5.50 -3.20 0.09
N GLY A 145 6.45 -4.11 -0.11
CA GLY A 145 6.25 -5.54 0.13
C GLY A 145 5.63 -6.30 -1.03
N CYS A 146 6.35 -6.38 -2.15
CA CYS A 146 5.97 -7.24 -3.28
C CYS A 146 6.98 -8.35 -3.55
N VAL A 147 6.45 -9.46 -4.04
CA VAL A 147 7.23 -10.58 -4.55
C VAL A 147 7.06 -10.59 -6.07
N ALA A 148 8.14 -10.34 -6.79
CA ALA A 148 8.12 -10.36 -8.24
C ALA A 148 8.42 -11.78 -8.74
N PHE A 149 7.73 -12.20 -9.78
CA PHE A 149 8.00 -13.46 -10.47
C PHE A 149 8.54 -13.16 -11.86
N GLN A 150 9.68 -13.75 -12.22
CA GLN A 150 10.31 -13.58 -13.53
C GLN A 150 10.35 -14.91 -14.25
N LYS A 151 9.79 -14.98 -15.46
CA LYS A 151 9.86 -16.18 -16.29
C LYS A 151 11.32 -16.48 -16.63
N THR A 152 11.78 -17.69 -16.35
CA THR A 152 13.08 -18.14 -16.87
C THR A 152 12.89 -18.44 -18.35
N ASN A 153 13.58 -17.69 -19.22
CA ASN A 153 13.77 -18.14 -20.58
C ASN A 153 14.56 -19.45 -20.50
N ILE A 154 13.98 -20.52 -21.04
CA ILE A 154 14.72 -21.73 -21.36
C ILE A 154 15.45 -21.36 -22.65
N ASP A 155 16.73 -21.01 -22.52
CA ASP A 155 17.66 -21.03 -23.63
C ASP A 155 18.03 -22.49 -23.96
#